data_AF-X0U934-F1
#
_entry.id   AF-X0U934-F1
#
_cell.length_a   1.000
_cell.length_b   1.000
_cell.length_c   1.000
_cell.angle_alpha   90.00
_cell.angle_beta   90.00
_cell.angle_gamma   90.00
#
_symmetry.space_group_name_H-M   'P 1'
#
loop_
_entity.id
_entity.type
_entity.pdbx_description
1 polymer ?
#
loop_
_entity_poly.entity_id
_entity_poly.type
_entity_poly.pdbx_seq_one_letter_code
_entity_poly.pdbx_strand_id
1 'polypeptide(L)'
;MNNLKQIGIALHLYATDNMERFPNALQDLVDGDYIDSLEVFKCPSSNSDIPSTADAGDYSYKSGLTESADSDEPIACDNADNHRAHGGNILYVGGHVRWQAASGGTWAPPF
;
A
#
# COMPACT_ATOMS: atom_id res chain seq x y z
N MET A 1 7.20 6.59 5.33
CA MET A 1 6.14 6.06 6.22
C MET A 1 4.84 6.88 6.23
N ASN A 2 4.78 8.11 5.72
CA ASN A 2 3.52 8.86 5.65
C ASN A 2 2.59 8.33 4.53
N ASN A 3 3.18 7.90 3.41
CA ASN A 3 2.46 7.50 2.20
C ASN A 3 1.57 6.26 2.37
N LEU A 4 2.08 5.15 2.92
CA LEU A 4 1.24 3.98 3.22
C LEU A 4 0.09 4.29 4.19
N LYS A 5 0.26 5.23 5.12
CA LYS A 5 -0.85 5.66 5.99
C LYS A 5 -1.90 6.45 5.21
N GLN A 6 -1.48 7.33 4.31
CA GLN A 6 -2.41 8.04 3.41
C GLN A 6 -3.16 7.07 2.51
N ILE A 7 -2.47 6.08 1.93
CA ILE A 7 -3.09 4.99 1.15
C ILE A 7 -4.12 4.24 2.01
N GLY A 8 -3.78 3.87 3.25
CA GLY A 8 -4.71 3.20 4.16
C GLY A 8 -5.99 4.01 4.42
N ILE A 9 -5.87 5.31 4.67
CA ILE A 9 -7.04 6.19 4.85
C ILE A 9 -7.88 6.21 3.57
N ALA A 10 -7.27 6.36 2.40
CA ALA A 10 -7.98 6.38 1.12
C ALA A 10 -8.69 5.04 0.82
N LEU A 11 -8.09 3.90 1.17
CA LEU A 11 -8.71 2.59 1.04
C LEU A 11 -10.02 2.49 1.84
N HIS A 12 -10.03 2.97 3.09
CA HIS A 12 -11.23 2.97 3.93
C HIS A 12 -12.29 3.96 3.46
N LEU A 13 -11.87 5.13 2.95
CA LEU A 13 -12.80 6.08 2.33
C LEU A 13 -13.46 5.49 1.09
N TYR A 14 -12.67 4.86 0.21
CA TYR A 14 -13.18 4.13 -0.95
C TYR A 14 -14.17 3.05 -0.53
N ALA A 15 -13.82 2.22 0.47
CA ALA A 15 -14.67 1.12 0.91
C ALA A 15 -16.00 1.61 1.52
N THR A 16 -16.01 2.76 2.19
CA THR A 16 -17.22 3.40 2.71
C THR A 16 -18.23 3.67 1.59
N ASP A 17 -17.75 4.05 0.41
CA ASP A 17 -18.60 4.33 -0.76
C ASP A 17 -18.87 3.10 -1.64
N ASN A 18 -18.11 2.01 -1.46
CA ASN A 18 -18.11 0.83 -2.35
C ASN A 18 -18.54 -0.47 -1.65
N MET A 19 -19.59 -0.39 -0.82
CA MET A 19 -20.16 -1.55 -0.11
C MET A 19 -19.11 -2.34 0.69
N GLU A 20 -18.26 -1.62 1.43
CA GLU A 20 -17.19 -2.18 2.27
C GLU A 20 -16.09 -2.94 1.50
N ARG A 21 -16.05 -2.81 0.17
CA ARG A 21 -15.02 -3.44 -0.66
C ARG A 21 -13.85 -2.50 -0.87
N PHE A 22 -12.65 -3.01 -0.62
CA PHE A 22 -11.44 -2.32 -1.08
C PHE A 22 -11.35 -2.40 -2.61
N PRO A 23 -10.64 -1.46 -3.24
CA PRO A 23 -10.56 -1.38 -4.70
C PRO A 23 -9.91 -2.62 -5.34
N ASN A 24 -10.11 -2.79 -6.64
CA ASN A 24 -9.44 -3.87 -7.37
C ASN A 24 -8.00 -3.48 -7.75
N ALA A 25 -7.75 -2.18 -7.90
CA ALA A 25 -6.46 -1.58 -8.23
C ALA A 25 -6.23 -0.31 -7.40
N LEU A 26 -4.98 0.03 -7.08
CA LEU A 26 -4.67 1.30 -6.41
C LEU A 26 -5.05 2.51 -7.27
N GLN A 27 -5.09 2.34 -8.60
CA GLN A 27 -5.53 3.40 -9.51
C GLN A 27 -6.98 3.83 -9.27
N ASP A 28 -7.84 2.94 -8.75
CA ASP A 28 -9.23 3.27 -8.41
C ASP A 28 -9.30 4.37 -7.32
N LEU A 29 -8.26 4.50 -6.48
CA LEU A 29 -8.16 5.57 -5.47
C LEU A 29 -7.91 6.95 -6.10
N VAL A 30 -7.18 6.99 -7.21
CA VAL A 30 -6.90 8.22 -7.96
C VAL A 30 -8.11 8.57 -8.83
N ASP A 31 -8.64 7.58 -9.55
CA ASP A 31 -9.80 7.76 -10.44
C ASP A 31 -11.08 8.14 -9.67
N GLY A 32 -11.17 7.74 -8.39
CA GLY A 32 -12.24 8.10 -7.47
C GLY A 32 -12.00 9.35 -6.64
N ASP A 33 -10.94 10.13 -6.92
CA ASP A 33 -10.57 11.36 -6.18
C ASP A 33 -10.29 11.15 -4.67
N TYR A 34 -9.96 9.92 -4.24
CA TYR A 34 -9.57 9.62 -2.85
C TYR A 34 -8.09 9.97 -2.58
N ILE A 35 -7.27 10.03 -3.62
CA ILE A 35 -5.88 10.51 -3.62
C ILE A 35 -5.67 11.43 -4.81
N ASP A 36 -5.18 12.65 -4.56
CA ASP A 36 -5.04 13.71 -5.55
C ASP A 36 -3.66 13.77 -6.25
N SER A 37 -2.68 13.00 -5.77
CA SER A 37 -1.31 13.02 -6.28
C SER A 37 -0.68 11.63 -6.35
N LEU A 38 -0.11 11.32 -7.52
CA LEU A 38 0.65 10.09 -7.75
C LEU A 38 1.95 10.02 -6.93
N GLU A 39 2.42 11.14 -6.36
CA GLU A 39 3.58 11.17 -5.47
C GLU A 39 3.37 10.31 -4.21
N VAL A 40 2.11 10.11 -3.79
CA VAL A 40 1.78 9.22 -2.66
C VAL A 40 2.21 7.78 -2.94
N PHE A 41 2.18 7.31 -4.19
CA PHE A 41 2.55 5.95 -4.55
C PHE A 41 4.05 5.75 -4.75
N LYS A 42 4.85 6.81 -4.62
CA LYS A 42 6.31 6.73 -4.57
C LYS A 42 6.77 6.45 -3.14
N CYS A 43 7.68 5.50 -2.95
CA CYS A 43 8.30 5.27 -1.66
C CYS A 43 9.41 6.31 -1.44
N PRO A 44 9.43 7.05 -0.32
CA PRO A 44 10.49 8.03 -0.06
C PRO A 44 11.91 7.42 0.04
N SER A 45 12.01 6.10 0.22
CA SER A 45 13.29 5.38 0.29
C SER A 45 13.71 4.76 -1.04
N SER A 46 12.82 4.71 -2.04
CA SER A 46 13.18 4.30 -3.39
C SER A 46 13.92 5.43 -4.11
N ASN A 47 14.68 5.05 -5.14
CA ASN A 47 15.25 5.99 -6.12
C ASN A 47 14.38 6.09 -7.38
N SER A 48 13.15 5.55 -7.34
CA SER A 48 12.21 5.58 -8.46
C SER A 48 11.75 7.01 -8.74
N ASP A 49 11.28 7.28 -9.96
CA ASP A 49 10.55 8.51 -10.25
C ASP A 49 9.11 8.45 -9.71
N ILE A 50 8.37 9.57 -9.77
CA ILE A 50 6.93 9.54 -9.51
C ILE A 50 6.28 8.63 -10.57
N PRO A 51 5.45 7.65 -10.19
CA PRO A 51 4.91 6.68 -11.14
C PRO A 51 3.88 7.33 -12.08
N SER A 52 3.67 6.73 -13.25
CA SER A 52 2.67 7.20 -14.23
C SER A 52 1.24 6.79 -13.87
N THR A 53 1.07 5.77 -13.03
CA THR A 53 -0.19 5.28 -12.47
C THR A 53 0.05 4.82 -11.04
N ALA A 54 -0.99 4.73 -10.22
CA ALA A 54 -0.86 4.28 -8.85
C ALA A 54 -0.35 2.83 -8.75
N ASP A 55 -0.82 1.95 -9.64
CA ASP A 55 -0.41 0.53 -9.68
C ASP A 55 1.03 0.32 -10.15
N ALA A 56 1.62 1.30 -10.83
CA ALA A 56 3.04 1.30 -11.21
C ALA A 56 3.95 1.85 -10.10
N GLY A 57 3.38 2.15 -8.93
CA GLY A 57 4.10 2.71 -7.79
C GLY A 57 5.02 1.72 -7.08
N ASP A 58 5.61 2.21 -5.99
CA ASP A 58 6.61 1.48 -5.21
C ASP A 58 5.97 0.56 -4.14
N TYR A 59 4.65 0.36 -4.17
CA TYR A 59 3.94 -0.48 -3.21
C TYR A 59 3.22 -1.64 -3.91
N SER A 60 3.34 -2.83 -3.36
CA SER A 60 2.53 -3.98 -3.74
C SER A 60 1.18 -3.93 -3.00
N TYR A 61 0.10 -4.26 -3.70
CA TYR A 61 -1.27 -4.20 -3.17
C TYR A 61 -1.98 -5.54 -3.33
N LYS A 62 -2.71 -5.96 -2.29
CA LYS A 62 -3.53 -7.17 -2.29
C LYS A 62 -5.01 -6.81 -2.44
N SER A 63 -5.56 -7.05 -3.62
CA SER A 63 -6.98 -6.81 -3.92
C SER A 63 -7.89 -7.94 -3.44
N GLY A 64 -9.21 -7.70 -3.50
CA GLY A 64 -10.24 -8.68 -3.15
C GLY A 64 -10.58 -8.78 -1.66
N LEU A 65 -10.03 -7.89 -0.83
CA LEU A 65 -10.35 -7.77 0.59
C LEU A 65 -11.54 -6.80 0.81
N THR A 66 -12.11 -6.85 2.01
CA THR A 66 -13.20 -5.99 2.49
C THR A 66 -12.89 -5.48 3.89
N GLU A 67 -13.64 -4.48 4.37
CA GLU A 67 -13.54 -3.98 5.76
C GLU A 67 -13.73 -5.07 6.84
N SER A 68 -14.42 -6.15 6.48
CA SER A 68 -14.64 -7.29 7.38
C SER A 68 -13.48 -8.29 7.45
N ALA A 69 -12.40 -8.08 6.68
CA ALA A 69 -11.19 -8.89 6.79
C ALA A 69 -10.52 -8.71 8.15
N ASP A 70 -9.63 -9.64 8.52
CA ASP A 70 -8.90 -9.53 9.79
C ASP A 70 -8.09 -8.22 9.84
N SER A 71 -8.11 -7.52 10.96
CA SER A 71 -7.41 -6.24 11.13
C SER A 71 -5.89 -6.35 10.95
N ASP A 72 -5.32 -7.53 11.25
CA ASP A 72 -3.91 -7.86 11.03
C ASP A 72 -3.67 -8.56 9.66
N GLU A 73 -4.64 -8.53 8.73
CA GLU A 73 -4.44 -8.98 7.34
C GLU A 73 -3.63 -7.92 6.55
N PRO A 74 -2.50 -8.29 5.91
CA PRO A 74 -1.72 -7.38 5.07
C PRO A 74 -2.50 -6.98 3.80
N ILE A 75 -2.53 -5.68 3.49
CA ILE A 75 -3.23 -5.16 2.30
C ILE A 75 -2.32 -4.39 1.34
N ALA A 76 -1.25 -3.75 1.83
CA ALA A 76 -0.23 -3.15 0.98
C ALA A 76 1.16 -3.24 1.65
N CYS A 77 2.24 -3.25 0.88
CA CYS A 77 3.59 -3.22 1.44
C CYS A 77 4.61 -2.59 0.49
N ASP A 78 5.79 -2.23 1.03
CA ASP A 78 6.94 -1.84 0.21
C ASP A 78 7.37 -2.95 -0.75
N ASN A 79 7.73 -2.56 -1.97
CA ASN A 79 8.40 -3.42 -2.93
C ASN A 79 9.83 -3.80 -2.47
N ALA A 80 10.35 -4.91 -2.99
CA ALA A 80 11.65 -5.52 -2.65
C ALA A 80 12.82 -4.52 -2.56
N ASP A 81 12.88 -3.57 -3.50
CA ASP A 81 14.05 -2.71 -3.71
C ASP A 81 14.00 -1.39 -2.91
N ASN A 82 12.86 -1.02 -2.32
CA ASN A 82 12.65 0.28 -1.68
C ASN A 82 13.61 0.57 -0.52
N HIS A 83 14.05 -0.47 0.18
CA HIS A 83 14.82 -0.34 1.41
C HIS A 83 16.12 -1.15 1.39
N ARG A 84 16.75 -1.29 0.21
CA ARG A 84 18.05 -1.96 0.04
C ARG A 84 18.07 -3.36 0.67
N ALA A 85 16.97 -4.08 0.53
CA ALA A 85 16.76 -5.42 1.10
C ALA A 85 16.88 -5.53 2.63
N HIS A 86 16.80 -4.43 3.39
CA HIS A 86 16.81 -4.47 4.86
C HIS A 86 15.44 -4.84 5.47
N GLY A 87 14.38 -4.77 4.68
CA GLY A 87 13.00 -5.04 5.11
C GLY A 87 12.01 -4.18 4.33
N GLY A 88 10.77 -4.10 4.82
CA GLY A 88 9.73 -3.27 4.24
C GLY A 88 8.66 -2.89 5.27
N ASN A 89 7.91 -1.82 4.98
CA ASN A 89 6.71 -1.49 5.71
C ASN A 89 5.54 -2.29 5.14
N ILE A 90 4.69 -2.80 6.03
CA ILE A 90 3.42 -3.45 5.70
C ILE A 90 2.30 -2.61 6.29
N LEU A 91 1.34 -2.24 5.45
CA LEU A 91 0.03 -1.73 5.81
C LEU A 91 -0.93 -2.90 5.97
N TYR A 92 -1.68 -2.87 7.07
CA TYR A 92 -2.69 -3.86 7.41
C TYR A 92 -4.10 -3.30 7.24
N VAL A 93 -5.09 -4.17 7.07
CA VAL A 93 -6.51 -3.80 6.95
C VAL A 93 -6.97 -2.90 8.10
N GLY A 94 -6.46 -3.07 9.32
CA GLY A 94 -6.76 -2.18 10.44
C GLY A 94 -6.16 -0.77 10.35
N GLY A 95 -5.58 -0.37 9.21
CA GLY A 95 -4.99 0.94 8.97
C GLY A 95 -3.62 1.17 9.63
N HIS A 96 -3.10 0.19 10.37
CA HIS A 96 -1.81 0.31 11.04
C HIS A 96 -0.66 -0.14 10.12
N VAL A 97 0.53 0.41 10.33
CA VAL A 97 1.73 0.11 9.53
C VAL A 97 2.83 -0.45 10.43
N ARG A 98 3.44 -1.58 10.06
CA ARG A 98 4.57 -2.17 10.79
C ARG A 98 5.75 -2.39 9.86
N TRP A 99 6.95 -2.14 10.37
CA TRP A 99 8.18 -2.56 9.72
C TRP A 99 8.40 -4.05 9.95
N GLN A 100 8.75 -4.79 8.90
CA GLN A 100 9.24 -6.15 8.98
C GLN A 100 10.67 -6.19 8.43
N ALA A 101 11.60 -6.63 9.27
CA ALA A 101 12.99 -6.78 8.87
C ALA A 101 13.14 -7.93 7.88
N ALA A 102 14.05 -7.77 6.93
CA ALA A 102 14.47 -8.83 6.03
C ALA A 102 15.06 -10.01 6.80
N SER A 103 14.73 -11.23 6.38
CA SER A 103 15.34 -12.45 6.90
C SER A 103 16.49 -12.85 5.98
N GLY A 104 17.69 -13.07 6.53
CA GLY A 104 18.85 -13.46 5.74
C GLY A 104 19.32 -12.43 4.70
N GLY A 105 18.95 -11.15 4.87
CA GLY A 105 19.29 -10.08 3.92
C GLY A 105 18.39 -10.02 2.69
N THR A 106 17.24 -10.71 2.71
CA THR A 106 16.22 -10.62 1.65
C THR A 106 14.89 -10.23 2.26
N TRP A 107 14.30 -9.16 1.73
CA TRP A 107 12.92 -8.78 2.03
C TRP A 107 11.97 -9.73 1.30
N ALA A 108 11.05 -10.36 2.03
CA ALA A 108 10.01 -11.21 1.48
C ALA A 108 8.66 -10.59 1.85
N PRO A 109 7.93 -9.99 0.89
CA PRO A 109 6.62 -9.41 1.16
C PRO A 109 5.63 -10.49 1.61
N PRO A 110 4.57 -10.11 2.34
CA PRO A 110 3.62 -11.06 2.93
C PRO A 110 2.64 -11.69 1.92
N PHE A 111 2.66 -11.27 0.66
CA PHE A 111 1.85 -11.79 -0.44
C PHE A 111 2.53 -11.56 -1.79
#